data_AF-A0A7Y9EYI1-F1
#
_entry.id   AF-A0A7Y9EYI1-F1
#
_cell.length_a   1.000
_cell.length_b   1.000
_cell.length_c   1.000
_cell.angle_alpha   90.00
_cell.angle_beta   90.00
_cell.angle_gamma   90.00
#
_symmetry.space_group_name_H-M   'P 1'
#
loop_
_entity.id
_entity.type
_entity.pdbx_description
1 polymer ?
#
loop_
_entity_poly.entity_id
_entity_poly.type
_entity_poly.pdbx_seq_one_letter_code
_entity_poly.pdbx_strand_id
1 'polypeptide(L)'
;MRTPARRRTTGLALLLAPLLMSLAACGGGDDEVAVDDGATSSPAPLEPQAAPGPVRTRDLVVVMDTGEGPEMCLGPVAESYPPQCGGPAIEGWRWRDQQAFEKQGDVRWGSFALTGEWDGTTFTVTDAVPAALYSPPRQDEQDPPPPLRQRDEASINEIAREVSALPGVVGTYVEDQQVVAEVAYDDGTLQQRLDEEHGANTVRVLAQLVDAG
;
A
#
# COMPACT_ATOMS: atom_id res chain seq x y z
N MET A 1 15.66 33.23 -48.85
CA MET A 1 15.28 33.05 -47.42
C MET A 1 16.58 33.05 -46.63
N ARG A 2 17.03 34.18 -46.05
CA ARG A 2 16.70 34.68 -44.70
C ARG A 2 16.67 33.55 -43.66
N THR A 3 17.70 33.43 -42.81
CA THR A 3 17.72 33.84 -41.38
C THR A 3 19.16 33.69 -40.82
N PRO A 4 19.67 34.62 -39.98
CA PRO A 4 21.09 34.70 -39.62
C PRO A 4 21.48 33.93 -38.34
N ALA A 5 22.76 33.56 -38.26
CA ALA A 5 23.38 32.91 -37.12
C ALA A 5 23.41 33.82 -35.87
N ARG A 6 23.21 33.16 -34.71
CA ARG A 6 22.90 33.72 -33.40
C ARG A 6 24.06 34.51 -32.77
N ARG A 7 23.62 35.53 -32.02
CA ARG A 7 24.36 36.59 -31.30
C ARG A 7 25.48 36.09 -30.38
N ARG A 8 26.63 36.79 -30.45
CA ARG A 8 27.53 37.03 -29.31
C ARG A 8 26.95 38.17 -28.47
N THR A 9 26.95 38.09 -27.14
CA THR A 9 27.62 39.06 -26.24
C THR A 9 27.30 38.86 -24.74
N THR A 10 28.37 38.94 -23.96
CA THR A 10 28.52 39.49 -22.59
C THR A 10 27.80 38.85 -21.41
N GLY A 11 28.60 38.16 -20.58
CA GLY A 11 28.43 38.11 -19.14
C GLY A 11 29.17 39.26 -18.44
N LEU A 12 28.54 39.79 -17.38
CA LEU A 12 29.00 40.56 -16.21
C LEU A 12 27.71 41.21 -15.66
N ALA A 13 27.39 41.36 -14.37
CA ALA A 13 28.20 41.45 -13.18
C ALA A 13 27.34 41.17 -11.92
N LEU A 14 28.02 40.81 -10.83
CA LEU A 14 27.55 40.80 -9.45
C LEU A 14 26.80 42.08 -9.05
N LEU A 15 25.85 41.96 -8.12
CA LEU A 15 25.68 42.92 -7.01
C LEU A 15 25.05 42.22 -5.79
N LEU A 16 25.87 42.07 -4.73
CA LEU A 16 25.45 41.80 -3.35
C LEU A 16 24.88 43.08 -2.72
N ALA A 17 23.86 42.96 -1.88
CA ALA A 17 23.60 43.90 -0.80
C ALA A 17 22.85 43.20 0.37
N PRO A 18 23.46 43.07 1.56
CA PRO A 18 22.76 42.74 2.80
C PRO A 18 22.38 44.03 3.55
N LEU A 19 21.15 44.11 4.05
CA LEU A 19 20.73 45.20 4.94
C LEU A 19 20.30 44.62 6.29
N LEU A 20 21.14 44.82 7.30
CA LEU A 20 20.85 44.65 8.73
C LEU A 20 20.10 45.90 9.25
N MET A 21 19.05 45.73 10.08
CA MET A 21 18.98 46.24 11.47
C MET A 21 17.57 46.10 12.09
N SER A 22 17.50 45.21 13.09
CA SER A 22 17.03 45.43 14.48
C SER A 22 15.78 46.27 14.78
N LEU A 23 14.70 45.61 15.25
CA LEU A 23 13.92 46.09 16.39
C LEU A 23 13.67 44.96 17.38
N ALA A 24 14.16 45.15 18.60
CA ALA A 24 13.70 44.46 19.79
C ALA A 24 12.34 45.04 20.20
N ALA A 25 11.36 44.18 20.40
CA ALA A 25 10.15 44.48 21.15
C ALA A 25 9.88 43.30 22.11
N CYS A 26 10.32 43.45 23.35
CA CYS A 26 9.73 42.75 24.48
C CYS A 26 8.51 43.57 24.90
N GLY A 27 7.32 42.97 24.80
CA GLY A 27 6.09 43.44 25.44
C GLY A 27 5.52 42.25 26.21
N GLY A 28 5.47 42.36 27.53
CA GLY A 28 5.04 41.29 28.42
C GLY A 28 3.54 41.31 28.71
N GLY A 29 3.04 40.11 29.01
CA GLY A 29 2.04 39.85 30.04
C GLY A 29 0.57 40.09 29.69
N ASP A 30 -0.09 39.03 29.22
CA ASP A 30 -1.30 38.52 29.87
C ASP A 30 -1.25 36.98 29.79
N ASP A 31 -1.29 36.35 30.96
CA ASP A 31 -1.46 34.90 31.14
C ASP A 31 -2.87 34.51 30.65
N GLU A 32 -3.03 34.37 29.34
CA GLU A 32 -4.11 33.55 28.79
C GLU A 32 -3.60 32.11 28.79
N VAL A 33 -3.85 31.42 29.90
CA VAL A 33 -3.74 29.96 29.93
C VAL A 33 -4.81 29.46 28.97
N ALA A 34 -4.42 29.16 27.73
CA ALA A 34 -5.26 28.38 26.84
C ALA A 34 -5.52 27.06 27.55
N VAL A 35 -6.74 26.92 28.08
CA VAL A 35 -7.26 25.63 28.51
C VAL A 35 -7.33 24.80 27.24
N ASP A 36 -6.46 23.79 27.14
CA ASP A 36 -6.51 22.77 26.11
C ASP A 36 -7.73 21.89 26.38
N ASP A 37 -8.91 22.44 26.13
CA ASP A 37 -10.17 21.72 26.14
C ASP A 37 -10.25 20.85 24.89
N GLY A 38 -9.70 19.65 25.02
CA GLY A 38 -9.87 18.58 24.05
C GLY A 38 -8.64 18.37 23.19
N ALA A 39 -7.69 17.61 23.74
CA ALA A 39 -6.94 16.68 22.92
C ALA A 39 -7.94 15.74 22.22
N THR A 40 -8.47 16.17 21.07
CA THR A 40 -8.91 15.24 20.03
C THR A 40 -7.68 14.42 19.74
N SER A 41 -7.63 13.25 20.38
CA SER A 41 -6.57 12.29 20.16
C SER A 41 -6.66 11.95 18.68
N SER A 42 -5.70 12.45 17.89
CA SER A 42 -5.58 12.01 16.51
C SER A 42 -5.54 10.48 16.56
N PRO A 43 -6.38 9.77 15.80
CA PRO A 43 -6.40 8.33 15.87
C PRO A 43 -4.99 7.80 15.63
N ALA A 44 -4.57 6.83 16.43
CA ALA A 44 -3.24 6.25 16.30
C ALA A 44 -3.03 5.74 14.85
N PRO A 45 -1.79 5.83 14.32
CA PRO A 45 -1.46 5.23 13.04
C PRO A 45 -1.91 3.75 13.02
N LEU A 46 -2.53 3.32 11.93
CA LEU A 46 -2.82 1.90 11.74
C LEU A 46 -1.50 1.20 11.47
N GLU A 47 -1.07 0.38 12.42
CA GLU A 47 0.02 -0.55 12.18
C GLU A 47 -0.53 -1.77 11.43
N PRO A 48 0.32 -2.50 10.69
CA PRO A 48 -0.06 -3.77 10.09
C PRO A 48 -0.70 -4.70 11.12
N GLN A 49 -1.88 -5.22 10.79
CA GLN A 49 -2.71 -5.98 11.72
C GLN A 49 -2.34 -7.46 11.66
N ALA A 50 -2.15 -8.10 12.82
CA ALA A 50 -2.10 -9.55 12.92
C ALA A 50 -3.50 -10.15 12.79
N ALA A 51 -3.61 -11.33 12.18
CA ALA A 51 -4.87 -12.05 12.13
C ALA A 51 -5.12 -12.77 13.47
N PRO A 52 -6.37 -12.81 13.97
CA PRO A 52 -6.72 -13.49 15.22
C PRO A 52 -6.75 -15.02 15.10
N GLY A 53 -6.62 -15.56 13.88
CA GLY A 53 -6.59 -17.00 13.60
C GLY A 53 -6.08 -17.29 12.19
N PRO A 54 -6.20 -18.53 11.71
CA PRO A 54 -5.68 -18.94 10.42
C PRO A 54 -6.32 -18.16 9.27
N VAL A 55 -5.48 -17.74 8.33
CA VAL A 55 -5.88 -17.05 7.11
C VAL A 55 -5.43 -17.82 5.88
N ARG A 56 -6.05 -17.51 4.75
CA ARG A 56 -5.69 -18.02 3.43
C ARG A 56 -5.58 -16.88 2.44
N THR A 57 -4.84 -17.09 1.36
CA THR A 57 -4.82 -16.12 0.28
C THR A 57 -6.19 -16.04 -0.39
N ARG A 58 -6.61 -14.82 -0.73
CA ARG A 58 -7.87 -14.54 -1.42
C ARG A 58 -7.90 -15.23 -2.79
N ASP A 59 -6.79 -15.07 -3.52
CA ASP A 59 -6.53 -15.63 -4.84
C ASP A 59 -5.15 -16.32 -4.86
N LEU A 60 -4.69 -16.74 -6.04
CA LEU A 60 -3.32 -17.23 -6.22
C LEU A 60 -2.33 -16.09 -6.02
N VAL A 61 -1.27 -16.33 -5.25
CA VAL A 61 -0.13 -15.43 -5.08
C VAL A 61 1.10 -16.03 -5.72
N VAL A 62 2.03 -15.18 -6.17
CA VAL A 62 3.38 -15.63 -6.54
C VAL A 62 4.21 -15.75 -5.27
N VAL A 63 4.77 -16.94 -5.04
CA VAL A 63 5.85 -17.13 -4.07
C VAL A 63 7.16 -16.99 -4.82
N MET A 64 8.03 -16.09 -4.37
CA MET A 64 9.33 -15.79 -4.98
C MET A 64 10.46 -16.02 -3.99
N ASP A 65 11.56 -16.58 -4.43
CA ASP A 65 12.81 -16.68 -3.66
C ASP A 65 13.96 -16.26 -4.55
N THR A 66 14.58 -15.12 -4.24
CA THR A 66 15.74 -14.56 -4.98
C THR A 66 17.09 -14.96 -4.35
N GLY A 67 17.08 -15.79 -3.30
CA GLY A 67 18.25 -16.22 -2.53
C GLY A 67 18.27 -15.71 -1.09
N GLU A 68 17.41 -14.75 -0.73
CA GLU A 68 17.29 -14.21 0.63
C GLU A 68 16.23 -14.93 1.48
N GLY A 69 15.41 -15.78 0.83
CA GLY A 69 14.28 -16.46 1.43
C GLY A 69 13.02 -16.33 0.56
N PRO A 70 12.01 -17.17 0.81
CA PRO A 70 10.74 -17.10 0.10
C PRO A 70 9.87 -15.95 0.62
N GLU A 71 9.32 -15.17 -0.31
CA GLU A 71 8.42 -14.05 -0.08
C GLU A 71 7.09 -14.29 -0.80
N MET A 72 6.01 -13.83 -0.19
CA MET A 72 4.66 -13.85 -0.75
C MET A 72 4.39 -12.52 -1.44
N CYS A 73 4.27 -12.54 -2.76
CA CYS A 73 3.95 -11.35 -3.52
C CYS A 73 2.46 -11.02 -3.38
N LEU A 74 2.16 -9.98 -2.59
CA LEU A 74 0.80 -9.45 -2.36
C LEU A 74 0.47 -8.24 -3.24
N GLY A 75 1.48 -7.64 -3.87
CA GLY A 75 1.33 -6.53 -4.81
C GLY A 75 1.46 -6.97 -6.27
N PRO A 76 1.58 -6.02 -7.21
CA PRO A 76 1.70 -6.32 -8.63
C PRO A 76 2.95 -7.15 -8.94
N VAL A 77 2.80 -8.11 -9.86
CA VAL A 77 3.89 -8.94 -10.37
C VAL A 77 4.30 -8.47 -11.75
N ALA A 78 5.58 -8.15 -11.94
CA ALA A 78 6.10 -7.69 -13.22
C ALA A 78 6.13 -8.80 -14.27
N GLU A 79 5.74 -8.46 -15.50
CA GLU A 79 5.79 -9.36 -16.66
C GLU A 79 7.23 -9.55 -17.15
N SER A 80 7.99 -10.42 -16.47
CA SER A 80 9.37 -10.79 -16.81
C SER A 80 9.65 -12.27 -16.51
N TYR A 81 10.85 -12.74 -16.89
CA TYR A 81 11.27 -14.13 -16.66
C TYR A 81 12.73 -14.18 -16.18
N PRO A 82 13.00 -14.25 -14.86
CA PRO A 82 12.05 -14.41 -13.75
C PRO A 82 11.13 -13.21 -13.57
N PRO A 83 9.90 -13.39 -13.06
CA PRO A 83 9.06 -12.28 -12.64
C PRO A 83 9.76 -11.46 -11.55
N GLN A 84 9.32 -10.22 -11.34
CA GLN A 84 9.80 -9.37 -10.25
C GLN A 84 8.62 -8.93 -9.40
N CYS A 85 8.68 -9.23 -8.12
CA CYS A 85 7.75 -8.84 -7.07
C CYS A 85 8.41 -9.12 -5.72
N GLY A 86 7.84 -8.58 -4.66
CA GLY A 86 8.26 -8.84 -3.30
C GLY A 86 7.05 -8.74 -2.38
N GLY A 87 7.27 -8.99 -1.10
CA GLY A 87 6.22 -8.91 -0.10
C GLY A 87 6.65 -9.58 1.20
N PRO A 88 5.69 -9.93 2.06
CA PRO A 88 6.00 -10.54 3.34
C PRO A 88 6.81 -11.83 3.23
N ALA A 89 7.74 -12.02 4.16
CA ALA A 89 8.49 -13.26 4.26
C ALA A 89 7.55 -14.44 4.58
N ILE A 90 7.88 -15.62 4.03
CA ILE A 90 7.17 -16.86 4.30
C ILE A 90 8.01 -17.77 5.19
N GLU A 91 7.54 -18.00 6.42
CA GLU A 91 8.14 -18.96 7.33
C GLU A 91 7.57 -20.37 7.11
N GLY A 92 8.41 -21.39 7.31
CA GLY A 92 8.01 -22.80 7.15
C GLY A 92 8.06 -23.31 5.70
N TRP A 93 8.30 -22.43 4.72
CA TRP A 93 8.35 -22.80 3.31
C TRP A 93 9.56 -23.66 2.94
N ARG A 94 9.34 -24.66 2.10
CA ARG A 94 10.39 -25.55 1.57
C ARG A 94 10.13 -25.90 0.12
N TRP A 95 10.92 -25.35 -0.80
CA TRP A 95 10.81 -25.63 -2.24
C TRP A 95 10.87 -27.11 -2.62
N ARG A 96 11.58 -27.95 -1.85
CA ARG A 96 11.66 -29.40 -2.11
C ARG A 96 10.31 -30.10 -1.97
N ASP A 97 9.41 -29.53 -1.17
CA ASP A 97 8.11 -30.13 -0.87
C ASP A 97 7.03 -29.59 -1.83
N GLN A 98 7.39 -28.67 -2.73
CA GLN A 98 6.50 -28.00 -3.67
C GLN A 98 6.59 -28.58 -5.07
N GLN A 99 5.49 -28.43 -5.81
CA GLN A 99 5.36 -28.82 -7.21
C GLN A 99 5.02 -27.59 -8.06
N ALA A 100 5.22 -27.69 -9.38
CA ALA A 100 4.83 -26.64 -10.34
C ALA A 100 5.42 -25.25 -10.05
N PHE A 101 6.74 -25.18 -9.84
CA PHE A 101 7.51 -23.94 -9.75
C PHE A 101 8.61 -23.91 -10.81
N GLU A 102 9.07 -22.71 -11.13
CA GLU A 102 10.14 -22.44 -12.07
C GLU A 102 11.42 -22.01 -11.34
N LYS A 103 12.56 -22.16 -12.03
CA LYS A 103 13.87 -21.79 -11.50
C LYS A 103 14.77 -21.24 -12.60
N GLN A 104 15.43 -20.12 -12.35
CA GLN A 104 16.51 -19.60 -13.18
C GLN A 104 17.65 -19.08 -12.30
N GLY A 105 18.84 -19.66 -12.45
CA GLY A 105 19.94 -19.39 -11.52
C GLY A 105 19.56 -19.81 -10.10
N ASP A 106 19.66 -18.89 -9.15
CA ASP A 106 19.23 -19.11 -7.77
C ASP A 106 17.78 -18.67 -7.50
N VAL A 107 17.16 -17.98 -8.46
CA VAL A 107 15.78 -17.49 -8.35
C VAL A 107 14.79 -18.62 -8.57
N ARG A 108 13.82 -18.78 -7.67
CA ARG A 108 12.68 -19.71 -7.78
C ARG A 108 11.38 -18.95 -7.66
N TRP A 109 10.37 -19.34 -8.41
CA TRP A 109 9.04 -18.76 -8.30
C TRP A 109 7.95 -19.74 -8.70
N GLY A 110 6.76 -19.57 -8.14
CA GLY A 110 5.57 -20.32 -8.56
C GLY A 110 4.30 -19.68 -8.00
N SER A 111 3.17 -20.05 -8.56
CA SER A 111 1.86 -19.54 -8.12
C SER A 111 1.16 -20.54 -7.22
N PHE A 112 0.71 -20.10 -6.05
CA PHE A 112 0.12 -20.93 -5.01
C PHE A 112 -1.07 -20.24 -4.36
N ALA A 113 -2.04 -21.04 -3.89
CA ALA A 113 -2.94 -20.61 -2.84
C ALA A 113 -2.37 -21.09 -1.51
N LEU A 114 -2.21 -20.18 -0.54
CA LEU A 114 -1.57 -20.48 0.74
C LEU A 114 -2.59 -20.43 1.87
N THR A 115 -2.38 -21.25 2.90
CA THR A 115 -3.07 -21.16 4.19
C THR A 115 -2.03 -21.17 5.30
N GLY A 116 -2.24 -20.39 6.36
CA GLY A 116 -1.26 -20.21 7.43
C GLY A 116 -1.66 -19.15 8.45
N GLU A 117 -0.68 -18.72 9.23
CA GLU A 117 -0.82 -17.68 10.25
C GLU A 117 -0.21 -16.36 9.77
N TRP A 118 -0.83 -15.24 10.15
CA TRP A 118 -0.37 -13.90 9.80
C TRP A 118 -0.14 -13.06 11.05
N ASP A 119 1.11 -12.66 11.30
CA ASP A 119 1.49 -11.89 12.51
C ASP A 119 1.48 -10.36 12.32
N GLY A 120 1.06 -9.89 11.15
CA GLY A 120 1.12 -8.48 10.75
C GLY A 120 2.32 -8.15 9.84
N THR A 121 3.33 -9.02 9.80
CA THR A 121 4.56 -8.79 9.03
C THR A 121 5.06 -10.02 8.27
N THR A 122 4.83 -11.21 8.81
CA THR A 122 5.35 -12.49 8.33
C THR A 122 4.20 -13.48 8.22
N PHE A 123 4.24 -14.30 7.17
CA PHE A 123 3.26 -15.36 6.94
C PHE A 123 3.88 -16.72 7.25
N THR A 124 3.38 -17.41 8.26
CA THR A 124 3.83 -18.78 8.57
C THR A 124 2.94 -19.77 7.82
N VAL A 125 3.48 -20.41 6.77
CA VAL A 125 2.70 -21.33 5.93
C VAL A 125 2.41 -22.64 6.65
N THR A 126 1.16 -23.11 6.55
CA THR A 126 0.74 -24.44 7.02
C THR A 126 0.31 -25.35 5.88
N ASP A 127 -0.22 -24.78 4.79
CA ASP A 127 -0.58 -25.51 3.58
C ASP A 127 -0.36 -24.67 2.32
N ALA A 128 -0.07 -25.34 1.20
CA ALA A 128 0.21 -24.71 -0.08
C ALA A 128 -0.34 -25.55 -1.24
N VAL A 129 -1.29 -24.98 -1.98
CA VAL A 129 -1.89 -25.60 -3.17
C VAL A 129 -1.29 -24.95 -4.41
N PRO A 130 -0.55 -25.68 -5.27
CA PRO A 130 -0.02 -25.11 -6.50
C PRO A 130 -1.15 -24.74 -7.46
N ALA A 131 -0.95 -23.72 -8.28
CA ALA A 131 -1.95 -23.21 -9.22
C ALA A 131 -2.58 -24.29 -10.11
N ALA A 132 -1.81 -25.31 -10.51
CA ALA A 132 -2.29 -26.44 -11.31
C ALA A 132 -3.37 -27.30 -10.61
N LEU A 133 -3.47 -27.22 -9.28
CA LEU A 133 -4.43 -27.95 -8.45
C LEU A 133 -5.47 -27.03 -7.79
N TYR A 134 -5.29 -25.71 -7.88
CA TYR A 134 -6.18 -24.75 -7.27
C TYR A 134 -7.51 -24.70 -8.00
N SER A 135 -8.59 -24.92 -7.26
CA SER A 135 -9.95 -24.66 -7.73
C SER A 135 -10.42 -23.38 -7.04
N PRO A 136 -10.58 -22.26 -7.77
CA PRO A 136 -11.07 -21.04 -7.16
C PRO A 136 -12.47 -21.29 -6.58
N PRO A 137 -12.78 -20.75 -5.40
CA PRO A 137 -14.17 -20.74 -4.94
C PRO A 137 -15.01 -20.03 -6.00
N ARG A 138 -16.26 -20.47 -6.18
CA ARG A 138 -17.20 -19.66 -6.97
C ARG A 138 -17.30 -18.32 -6.26
N GLN A 139 -16.80 -17.27 -6.92
CA GLN A 139 -17.08 -15.93 -6.50
C GLN A 139 -18.57 -15.72 -6.79
N ASP A 140 -19.36 -15.57 -5.73
CA ASP A 140 -20.66 -14.93 -5.90
C ASP A 140 -20.32 -13.48 -6.23
N GLU A 141 -20.26 -13.18 -7.52
CA GLU A 141 -19.89 -11.88 -8.08
C GLU A 141 -20.99 -10.89 -7.72
N GLN A 142 -20.93 -10.43 -6.47
CA GLN A 142 -21.73 -9.33 -5.97
C GLN A 142 -20.92 -8.08 -6.27
N ASP A 143 -21.48 -7.22 -7.13
CA ASP A 143 -20.90 -5.91 -7.36
C ASP A 143 -20.68 -5.22 -6.01
N PRO A 144 -19.49 -4.65 -5.78
CA PRO A 144 -19.26 -3.88 -4.56
C PRO A 144 -20.29 -2.74 -4.49
N PRO A 145 -20.79 -2.40 -3.30
CA PRO A 145 -21.76 -1.33 -3.18
C PRO A 145 -21.15 -0.01 -3.67
N PRO A 146 -21.89 0.80 -4.44
CA PRO A 146 -21.35 2.04 -4.99
C PRO A 146 -21.06 3.07 -3.88
N PRO A 147 -20.21 4.09 -4.15
CA PRO A 147 -20.04 5.24 -3.28
C PRO A 147 -21.38 5.88 -2.93
N LEU A 148 -21.62 6.15 -1.64
CA LEU A 148 -22.84 6.86 -1.23
C LEU A 148 -22.75 8.38 -1.50
N ARG A 149 -21.53 8.89 -1.67
CA ARG A 149 -21.24 10.30 -1.98
C ARG A 149 -20.54 10.39 -3.34
N GLN A 150 -21.12 11.14 -4.25
CA GLN A 150 -20.44 11.47 -5.51
C GLN A 150 -19.29 12.44 -5.25
N ARG A 151 -18.16 12.19 -5.92
CA ARG A 151 -16.96 13.02 -5.88
C ARG A 151 -16.46 13.23 -7.31
N ASP A 152 -15.78 14.35 -7.53
CA ASP A 152 -15.09 14.57 -8.80
C ASP A 152 -13.77 13.78 -8.86
N GLU A 153 -13.22 13.66 -10.06
CA GLU A 153 -11.98 12.91 -10.31
C GLU A 153 -10.79 13.48 -9.52
N ALA A 154 -10.73 14.81 -9.36
CA ALA A 154 -9.67 15.47 -8.61
C ALA A 154 -9.67 15.03 -7.13
N SER A 155 -10.86 14.97 -6.52
CA SER A 155 -11.04 14.51 -5.15
C SER A 155 -10.73 13.02 -4.98
N ILE A 156 -11.14 12.17 -5.92
CA ILE A 156 -10.80 10.73 -5.89
C ILE A 156 -9.29 10.52 -5.99
N ASN A 157 -8.61 11.25 -6.87
CA ASN A 157 -7.16 11.17 -7.01
C ASN A 157 -6.41 11.70 -5.80
N GLU A 158 -6.98 12.67 -5.08
CA GLU A 158 -6.43 13.14 -3.80
C GLU A 158 -6.53 12.06 -2.72
N ILE A 159 -7.71 11.45 -2.56
CA ILE A 159 -7.92 10.33 -1.62
C ILE A 159 -7.01 9.15 -1.97
N ALA A 160 -6.87 8.80 -3.25
CA ALA A 160 -5.99 7.70 -3.65
C ALA A 160 -4.54 7.94 -3.22
N ARG A 161 -4.03 9.18 -3.35
CA ARG A 161 -2.68 9.54 -2.90
C ARG A 161 -2.54 9.45 -1.39
N GLU A 162 -3.53 9.95 -0.65
CA GLU A 162 -3.57 9.88 0.81
C GLU A 162 -3.56 8.43 1.30
N VAL A 163 -4.50 7.62 0.79
CA VAL A 163 -4.65 6.21 1.14
C VAL A 163 -3.40 5.40 0.77
N SER A 164 -2.77 5.69 -0.37
CA SER A 164 -1.52 5.01 -0.78
C SER A 164 -0.34 5.24 0.17
N ALA A 165 -0.39 6.29 0.97
CA ALA A 165 0.65 6.61 1.95
C ALA A 165 0.39 5.99 3.33
N LEU A 166 -0.76 5.34 3.54
CA LEU A 166 -1.10 4.70 4.80
C LEU A 166 -0.21 3.46 5.03
N PRO A 167 0.28 3.23 6.26
CA PRO A 167 1.02 2.01 6.57
C PRO A 167 0.17 0.76 6.30
N GLY A 168 0.80 -0.29 5.76
CA GLY A 168 0.13 -1.56 5.45
C GLY A 168 -0.59 -1.60 4.09
N VAL A 169 -0.78 -0.46 3.42
CA VAL A 169 -1.27 -0.42 2.03
C VAL A 169 -0.15 -0.84 1.08
N VAL A 170 -0.38 -1.92 0.34
CA VAL A 170 0.59 -2.50 -0.61
C VAL A 170 0.35 -2.02 -2.04
N GLY A 171 -0.85 -1.50 -2.32
CA GLY A 171 -1.24 -0.99 -3.63
C GLY A 171 -2.51 -0.16 -3.56
N THR A 172 -2.68 0.76 -4.50
CA THR A 172 -3.94 1.50 -4.67
C THR A 172 -4.26 1.66 -6.15
N TYR A 173 -5.54 1.57 -6.49
CA TYR A 173 -6.04 1.89 -7.81
C TYR A 173 -7.44 2.50 -7.74
N VAL A 174 -7.93 3.03 -8.85
CA VAL A 174 -9.28 3.61 -8.94
C VAL A 174 -10.13 2.74 -9.87
N GLU A 175 -11.30 2.34 -9.38
CA GLU A 175 -12.27 1.50 -10.08
C GLU A 175 -13.67 1.97 -9.72
N ASP A 176 -14.56 2.16 -10.68
CA ASP A 176 -15.96 2.58 -10.45
C ASP A 176 -16.16 3.80 -9.53
N GLN A 177 -15.28 4.81 -9.68
CA GLN A 177 -15.22 6.01 -8.82
C GLN A 177 -14.92 5.73 -7.33
N GLN A 178 -14.35 4.57 -7.04
CA GLN A 178 -13.86 4.17 -5.73
C GLN A 178 -12.35 4.09 -5.76
N VAL A 179 -11.72 4.45 -4.64
CA VAL A 179 -10.33 4.08 -4.39
C VAL A 179 -10.32 2.66 -3.85
N VAL A 180 -9.59 1.76 -4.48
CA VAL A 180 -9.31 0.44 -3.94
C VAL A 180 -7.94 0.48 -3.27
N ALA A 181 -7.91 0.10 -1.99
CA ALA A 181 -6.70 0.00 -1.19
C ALA A 181 -6.40 -1.47 -0.92
N GLU A 182 -5.32 -1.97 -1.51
CA GLU A 182 -4.88 -3.35 -1.30
C GLU A 182 -4.03 -3.41 -0.04
N VAL A 183 -4.34 -4.36 0.84
CA VAL A 183 -3.62 -4.61 2.09
C VAL A 183 -3.36 -6.09 2.27
N ALA A 184 -2.40 -6.45 3.12
CA ALA A 184 -2.17 -7.85 3.45
C ALA A 184 -3.37 -8.45 4.18
N TYR A 185 -3.83 -7.80 5.26
CA TYR A 185 -4.97 -8.22 6.06
C TYR A 185 -5.69 -6.98 6.62
N ASP A 186 -7.01 -7.07 6.79
CA ASP A 186 -7.82 -6.10 7.52
C ASP A 186 -8.94 -6.86 8.24
N ASP A 187 -9.08 -6.62 9.54
CA ASP A 187 -10.19 -7.14 10.35
C ASP A 187 -11.49 -6.31 10.19
N GLY A 188 -11.45 -5.30 9.32
CA GLY A 188 -12.52 -4.34 9.04
C GLY A 188 -12.31 -2.98 9.72
N THR A 189 -11.34 -2.84 10.62
CA THR A 189 -11.07 -1.58 11.30
C THR A 189 -10.50 -0.50 10.37
N LEU A 190 -9.69 -0.86 9.37
CA LEU A 190 -9.25 0.10 8.35
C LEU A 190 -10.41 0.51 7.45
N GLN A 191 -11.22 -0.44 6.99
CA GLN A 191 -12.41 -0.15 6.17
C GLN A 191 -13.36 0.82 6.89
N GLN A 192 -13.68 0.54 8.16
CA GLN A 192 -14.57 1.41 8.95
C GLN A 192 -14.01 2.83 9.07
N ARG A 193 -12.71 2.96 9.35
CA ARG A 193 -12.07 4.27 9.47
C ARG A 193 -12.16 5.06 8.16
N LEU A 194 -11.85 4.43 7.04
CA LEU A 194 -11.87 5.08 5.73
C LEU A 194 -13.30 5.46 5.31
N ASP A 195 -14.30 4.68 5.70
CA ASP A 195 -15.71 5.02 5.50
C ASP A 195 -16.14 6.22 6.35
N GLU A 196 -15.69 6.30 7.60
CA GLU A 196 -15.93 7.45 8.49
C GLU A 196 -15.26 8.73 7.96
N GLU A 197 -14.05 8.62 7.44
CA GLU A 197 -13.23 9.74 6.97
C GLU A 197 -13.66 10.24 5.58
N HIS A 198 -13.76 9.34 4.60
CA HIS A 198 -14.01 9.72 3.20
C HIS A 198 -15.48 9.57 2.79
N GLY A 199 -16.28 8.88 3.60
CA GLY A 199 -17.68 8.54 3.35
C GLY A 199 -17.83 7.10 2.85
N ALA A 200 -18.88 6.43 3.31
CA ALA A 200 -19.15 5.03 3.02
C ALA A 200 -18.98 4.66 1.54
N ASN A 201 -18.22 3.57 1.32
CA ASN A 201 -17.87 3.02 0.01
C ASN A 201 -17.08 3.98 -0.89
N THR A 202 -16.46 5.04 -0.37
CA THR A 202 -15.55 5.86 -1.18
C THR A 202 -14.20 5.16 -1.36
N VAL A 203 -13.74 4.48 -0.31
CA VAL A 203 -12.56 3.64 -0.33
C VAL A 203 -12.98 2.20 -0.02
N ARG A 204 -12.50 1.25 -0.81
CA ARG A 204 -12.67 -0.17 -0.60
C ARG A 204 -11.33 -0.78 -0.20
N VAL A 205 -11.26 -1.37 0.98
CA VAL A 205 -10.13 -2.15 1.44
C VAL A 205 -10.25 -3.56 0.86
N LEU A 206 -9.24 -3.98 0.12
CA LEU A 206 -9.13 -5.30 -0.46
C LEU A 206 -8.00 -6.06 0.25
N ALA A 207 -8.38 -6.91 1.21
CA ALA A 207 -7.44 -7.78 1.90
C ALA A 207 -7.03 -8.97 1.02
N GLN A 208 -5.72 -9.19 0.87
CA GLN A 208 -5.17 -10.30 0.12
C GLN A 208 -5.12 -11.60 0.93
N LEU A 209 -5.13 -11.49 2.25
CA LEU A 209 -5.35 -12.58 3.20
C LEU A 209 -6.74 -12.44 3.80
N VAL A 210 -7.47 -13.55 3.83
CA VAL A 210 -8.83 -13.64 4.40
C VAL A 210 -8.90 -14.78 5.39
N ASP A 211 -9.79 -14.69 6.37
CA ASP A 211 -9.98 -15.76 7.35
C ASP A 211 -10.24 -17.11 6.65
N ALA A 212 -9.58 -18.17 7.14
CA ALA A 212 -9.63 -19.49 6.51
C ALA A 212 -10.95 -20.24 6.78
N GLY A 213 -11.68 -19.90 7.85
CA GLY A 213 -12.97 -20.48 8.22
C GLY A 213 -12.88 -21.81 8.96
#